data_AF-A0AAV2THV6-F1
#
_entry.id   AF-A0AAV2THV6-F1
#
_cell.length_a   1.000
_cell.length_b   1.000
_cell.length_c   1.000
_cell.angle_alpha   90.00
_cell.angle_beta   90.00
_cell.angle_gamma   90.00
#
_symmetry.space_group_name_H-M   'P 1'
#
loop_
_entity.id
_entity.type
_entity.pdbx_description
1 polymer ?
#
loop_
_entity_poly.entity_id
_entity_poly.type
_entity_poly.pdbx_seq_one_letter_code
_entity_poly.pdbx_strand_id
1 'polypeptide(L)'
;MLADQFIIHEDHTSAISVIWELCLQEYFSSADVDPLTFSLALLSASKLIESGLNEDTPSSETQDESDEVEYKFVKYVRNPNYDNFFDITRPRLKLGYTLLHLCNTIEKRPDSFASLDSVRSVLGKSKSALIPCLRLFGLSFAEQAAALTLELKKFKDPCSLNSAGLSARVLNRLIQPTESMISRPDDTPTPKGEPVQPTVSEVGAAVNEMKNLLQLAGDQTEDFFTSCNTFVHDGVLNNSECMDKEVENVRKLYKQFEEARAKTWQENLSAAVHEETILKTKESLRKLLDEEENLTYFKKLDEIERYAWLAPRTTEERKWSRLKEWRRDVAKLKEKQSSVHDVRRT
;
A
#
# COMPACT_ATOMS: atom_id res chain seq x y z
N MET A 1 7.92 13.06 5.22
CA MET A 1 7.20 12.11 4.33
C MET A 1 8.16 11.03 3.84
N LEU A 2 7.71 9.82 3.51
CA LEU A 2 8.61 8.74 3.04
C LEU A 2 9.27 9.09 1.68
N ALA A 3 8.60 9.90 0.85
CA ALA A 3 9.18 10.44 -0.37
C ALA A 3 10.39 11.36 -0.13
N ASP A 4 10.50 12.01 1.04
CA ASP A 4 11.65 12.89 1.35
C ASP A 4 12.94 12.09 1.41
N GLN A 5 12.88 10.89 2.02
CA GLN A 5 14.03 9.99 2.10
C GLN A 5 14.47 9.56 0.70
N PHE A 6 13.52 9.24 -0.17
CA PHE A 6 13.83 8.88 -1.56
C PHE A 6 14.43 10.05 -2.36
N ILE A 7 13.94 11.28 -2.13
CA ILE A 7 14.52 12.47 -2.76
C ILE A 7 15.94 12.72 -2.26
N ILE A 8 16.22 12.53 -0.97
CA ILE A 8 17.57 12.65 -0.38
C ILE A 8 18.52 11.61 -0.98
N HIS A 9 18.02 10.40 -1.26
CA HIS A 9 18.78 9.32 -1.89
C HIS A 9 18.80 9.36 -3.42
N GLU A 10 18.30 10.43 -4.04
CA GLU A 10 18.19 10.62 -5.50
C GLU A 10 17.35 9.52 -6.22
N ASP A 11 16.56 8.75 -5.48
CA ASP A 11 15.62 7.77 -6.02
C ASP A 11 14.27 8.41 -6.32
N HIS A 12 14.23 9.17 -7.42
CA HIS A 12 13.02 9.87 -7.85
C HIS A 12 11.91 8.92 -8.32
N THR A 13 12.25 7.71 -8.79
CA THR A 13 11.28 6.69 -9.20
C THR A 13 10.44 6.17 -8.04
N SER A 14 11.08 5.87 -6.91
CA SER A 14 10.39 5.44 -5.70
C SER A 14 9.61 6.59 -5.07
N ALA A 15 10.15 7.82 -5.10
CA ALA A 15 9.42 9.01 -4.64
C ALA A 15 8.09 9.19 -5.41
N ILE A 16 8.11 9.06 -6.73
CA ILE A 16 6.90 9.16 -7.55
C ILE A 16 5.93 8.01 -7.29
N SER A 17 6.42 6.81 -6.98
CA SER A 17 5.55 5.71 -6.58
C SER A 17 4.79 6.02 -5.30
N VAL A 18 5.44 6.65 -4.30
CA VAL A 18 4.75 7.11 -3.07
C VAL A 18 3.73 8.21 -3.38
N ILE A 19 4.07 9.16 -4.26
CA ILE A 19 3.17 10.24 -4.66
C ILE A 19 1.98 9.70 -5.47
N TRP A 20 2.19 8.65 -6.27
CA TRP A 20 1.13 7.97 -6.99
C TRP A 20 0.10 7.36 -6.04
N GLU A 21 0.53 6.73 -4.95
CA GLU A 21 -0.39 6.24 -3.92
C GLU A 21 -1.24 7.37 -3.31
N LEU A 22 -0.67 8.56 -3.14
CA LEU A 22 -1.44 9.74 -2.72
C LEU A 22 -2.47 10.17 -3.77
N CYS A 23 -2.13 10.09 -5.06
CA CYS A 23 -3.08 10.34 -6.14
C CYS A 23 -4.25 9.34 -6.12
N LEU A 24 -3.98 8.05 -5.87
CA LEU A 24 -5.02 7.01 -5.73
C LEU A 24 -5.96 7.30 -4.57
N GLN A 25 -5.46 7.89 -3.49
CA GLN A 25 -6.27 8.33 -2.35
C GLN A 25 -7.01 9.65 -2.59
N GLU A 26 -6.98 10.17 -3.83
CA GLU A 26 -7.57 11.45 -4.21
C GLU A 26 -7.03 12.63 -3.38
N TYR A 27 -5.80 12.52 -2.86
CA TYR A 27 -5.20 13.54 -1.99
C TYR A 27 -5.16 14.92 -2.66
N PHE A 28 -4.72 14.99 -3.91
CA PHE A 28 -4.70 16.24 -4.69
C PHE A 28 -6.09 16.75 -5.08
N SER A 29 -7.13 15.95 -4.81
CA SER A 29 -8.53 16.34 -4.93
C SER A 29 -9.15 16.80 -3.61
N SER A 30 -8.38 16.88 -2.51
CA SER A 30 -8.84 17.44 -1.24
C SER A 30 -9.05 18.96 -1.32
N ALA A 31 -9.75 19.52 -0.32
CA ALA A 31 -9.99 20.96 -0.23
C ALA A 31 -8.74 21.74 0.22
N ASP A 32 -7.89 21.14 1.06
CA ASP A 32 -6.64 21.72 1.56
C ASP A 32 -5.50 20.78 1.18
N VAL A 33 -4.62 21.25 0.29
CA VAL A 33 -3.46 20.48 -0.18
C VAL A 33 -2.22 21.11 0.44
N ASP A 34 -1.45 20.30 1.16
CA ASP A 34 -0.20 20.74 1.75
C ASP A 34 0.81 21.21 0.66
N PRO A 35 1.29 22.47 0.73
CA PRO A 35 2.24 23.01 -0.24
C PRO A 35 3.56 22.22 -0.31
N LEU A 36 4.02 21.63 0.80
CA LEU A 36 5.24 20.83 0.83
C LEU A 36 5.06 19.53 0.06
N THR A 37 3.98 18.80 0.35
CA THR A 37 3.66 17.57 -0.40
C THR A 37 3.53 17.84 -1.91
N PHE A 38 2.92 18.96 -2.29
CA PHE A 38 2.82 19.38 -3.68
C PHE A 38 4.17 19.75 -4.30
N SER A 39 5.03 20.49 -3.57
CA SER A 39 6.34 20.90 -4.07
C SER A 39 7.30 19.71 -4.23
N LEU A 40 7.24 18.73 -3.32
CA LEU A 40 7.98 17.47 -3.42
C LEU A 40 7.53 16.64 -4.63
N ALA A 41 6.23 16.62 -4.90
CA ALA A 41 5.69 15.97 -6.10
C ALA A 41 6.17 16.66 -7.39
N LEU A 42 6.15 17.99 -7.43
CA LEU A 42 6.64 18.74 -8.58
C LEU A 42 8.15 18.58 -8.77
N LEU A 43 8.93 18.60 -7.69
CA LEU A 43 10.39 18.47 -7.72
C LEU A 43 10.83 17.07 -8.15
N SER A 44 10.22 16.03 -7.59
CA SER A 44 10.53 14.64 -7.97
C SER A 44 10.16 14.37 -9.44
N ALA A 45 9.02 14.87 -9.89
CA ALA A 45 8.62 14.78 -11.29
C ALA A 45 9.57 15.54 -12.23
N SER A 46 9.93 16.79 -11.89
CA SER A 46 10.85 17.58 -12.71
C SER A 46 12.23 16.92 -12.81
N LYS A 47 12.76 16.42 -11.68
CA LYS A 47 14.05 15.71 -11.63
C LYS A 47 14.03 14.40 -12.40
N LEU A 48 12.97 13.61 -12.31
CA LEU A 48 12.86 12.37 -13.08
C LEU A 48 12.77 12.65 -14.60
N ILE A 49 12.10 13.72 -15.01
CA ILE A 49 12.08 14.15 -16.42
C ILE A 49 13.48 14.62 -16.87
N GLU A 50 14.23 15.32 -16.02
CA GLU A 50 15.61 15.75 -16.32
C GLU A 50 16.58 14.58 -16.46
N SER A 51 16.50 13.59 -15.56
CA SER A 51 17.35 12.38 -15.60
C SER A 51 16.98 11.43 -16.74
N GLY A 52 15.70 11.45 -17.14
CA GLY A 52 15.10 10.42 -17.99
C GLY A 52 14.64 9.23 -17.17
N LEU A 53 13.57 8.57 -17.63
CA LEU A 53 13.14 7.29 -17.09
C LEU A 53 14.00 6.18 -17.70
N ASN A 54 14.64 5.39 -16.84
CA ASN A 54 15.18 4.09 -17.24
C ASN A 54 13.97 3.15 -17.39
N GLU A 55 13.48 3.02 -18.62
CA GLU A 55 12.49 2.01 -18.94
C GLU A 55 13.21 0.66 -18.95
N ASP A 56 13.22 -0.03 -17.80
CA ASP A 56 13.32 -1.48 -17.84
C ASP A 56 12.10 -1.92 -18.64
N THR A 57 12.37 -2.35 -19.87
CA THR A 57 11.38 -2.98 -20.73
C THR A 57 10.70 -4.02 -19.86
N PRO A 58 9.35 -4.05 -19.74
CA PRO A 58 8.73 -5.20 -19.12
C PRO A 58 9.25 -6.37 -19.93
N SER A 59 10.08 -7.21 -19.31
CA SER A 59 10.37 -8.51 -19.87
C SER A 59 9.00 -9.06 -20.21
N SER A 60 8.82 -9.42 -21.48
CA SER A 60 7.73 -10.29 -21.88
C SER A 60 7.83 -11.47 -20.94
N GLU A 61 7.11 -11.41 -19.81
CA GLU A 61 6.77 -12.57 -19.05
C GLU A 61 6.12 -13.44 -20.10
N THR A 62 6.86 -14.50 -20.44
CA THR A 62 6.36 -15.63 -21.19
C THR A 62 4.92 -15.81 -20.77
N GLN A 63 4.00 -15.64 -21.71
CA GLN A 63 2.63 -16.09 -21.54
C GLN A 63 2.74 -17.60 -21.28
N ASP A 64 2.87 -17.97 -20.02
CA ASP A 64 2.56 -19.31 -19.57
C ASP A 64 1.04 -19.41 -19.76
N GLU A 65 0.64 -20.07 -20.85
CA GLU A 65 -0.75 -20.39 -21.20
C GLU A 65 -1.40 -21.36 -20.18
N SER A 66 -1.11 -21.24 -18.88
CA SER A 66 -1.53 -22.24 -17.88
C SER A 66 -2.23 -21.71 -16.63
N ASP A 67 -2.48 -20.42 -16.49
CA ASP A 67 -3.25 -19.92 -15.34
C ASP A 67 -4.65 -19.50 -15.80
N GLU A 68 -5.64 -20.35 -15.54
CA GLU A 68 -7.05 -20.01 -15.60
C GLU A 68 -7.28 -18.77 -14.72
N VAL A 69 -7.37 -17.59 -15.35
CA VAL A 69 -7.64 -16.33 -14.66
C VAL A 69 -9.06 -16.40 -14.08
N GLU A 70 -9.15 -16.66 -12.78
CA GLU A 70 -10.40 -16.73 -12.04
C GLU A 70 -10.96 -15.31 -11.82
N TYR A 71 -11.85 -14.86 -12.70
CA TYR A 71 -12.55 -13.58 -12.54
C TYR A 71 -13.48 -13.62 -11.33
N LYS A 72 -13.07 -13.04 -10.20
CA LYS A 72 -13.92 -12.84 -9.03
C LYS A 72 -14.61 -11.49 -9.10
N PHE A 73 -15.95 -11.50 -9.14
CA PHE A 73 -16.75 -10.29 -9.01
C PHE A 73 -16.62 -9.73 -7.58
N VAL A 74 -15.79 -8.72 -7.42
CA VAL A 74 -15.72 -7.93 -6.18
C VAL A 74 -16.87 -6.94 -6.16
N LYS A 75 -17.42 -6.67 -4.97
CA LYS A 75 -18.49 -5.71 -4.77
C LYS A 75 -18.00 -4.33 -5.22
N TYR A 76 -18.52 -3.85 -6.35
CA TYR A 76 -18.18 -2.60 -7.04
C TYR A 76 -17.96 -1.46 -6.02
N VAL A 77 -16.71 -1.08 -5.78
CA VAL A 77 -16.41 0.19 -5.10
C VAL A 77 -16.75 1.26 -6.13
N ARG A 78 -17.79 2.06 -5.85
CA ARG A 78 -18.25 3.16 -6.72
C ARG A 78 -17.26 4.32 -6.72
N ASN A 79 -16.00 4.07 -7.06
CA ASN A 79 -15.12 5.14 -7.48
C ASN A 79 -14.65 4.80 -8.90
N PRO A 80 -15.19 5.48 -9.94
CA PRO A 80 -14.90 5.17 -11.34
C PRO A 80 -13.41 5.32 -11.71
N ASN A 81 -12.63 5.98 -10.83
CA ASN A 81 -11.19 6.09 -10.97
C ASN A 81 -10.45 4.90 -10.33
N TYR A 82 -10.98 4.23 -9.31
CA TYR A 82 -10.21 3.25 -8.52
C TYR A 82 -9.80 1.98 -9.29
N ASP A 83 -10.59 1.54 -10.27
CA ASP A 83 -10.41 0.23 -10.92
C ASP A 83 -9.38 0.25 -12.05
N ASN A 84 -9.17 1.41 -12.70
CA ASN A 84 -8.25 1.53 -13.85
C ASN A 84 -6.78 1.76 -13.43
N PHE A 85 -6.51 2.00 -12.14
CA PHE A 85 -5.24 2.56 -11.67
C PHE A 85 -4.44 1.64 -10.72
N PHE A 86 -5.02 0.56 -10.21
CA PHE A 86 -4.34 -0.36 -9.28
C PHE A 86 -3.30 -1.26 -9.95
N ASP A 87 -3.50 -1.62 -11.23
CA ASP A 87 -2.61 -2.54 -11.96
C ASP A 87 -1.47 -1.84 -12.70
N ILE A 88 -1.32 -0.51 -12.55
CA ILE A 88 -0.27 0.24 -13.22
C ILE A 88 1.06 -0.02 -12.51
N THR A 89 1.79 -1.04 -12.96
CA THR A 89 3.17 -1.32 -12.54
C THR A 89 4.18 -0.38 -13.21
N ARG A 90 3.84 0.16 -14.39
CA ARG A 90 4.75 0.97 -15.21
C ARG A 90 5.04 2.33 -14.55
N PRO A 91 6.29 2.64 -14.21
CA PRO A 91 6.65 3.90 -13.52
C PRO A 91 6.35 5.13 -14.39
N ARG A 92 6.44 4.98 -15.71
CA ARG A 92 6.06 5.99 -16.70
C ARG A 92 4.60 6.42 -16.58
N LEU A 93 3.67 5.48 -16.57
CA LEU A 93 2.24 5.80 -16.48
C LEU A 93 1.93 6.47 -15.14
N LYS A 94 2.54 5.99 -14.04
CA LYS A 94 2.45 6.64 -12.73
C LYS A 94 2.88 8.11 -12.80
N LEU A 95 4.02 8.41 -13.44
CA LEU A 95 4.46 9.80 -13.65
C LEU A 95 3.47 10.60 -14.51
N GLY A 96 2.94 10.02 -15.58
CA GLY A 96 1.99 10.73 -16.45
C GLY A 96 0.73 11.16 -15.73
N TYR A 97 0.12 10.24 -14.98
CA TYR A 97 -1.08 10.56 -14.22
C TYR A 97 -0.80 11.50 -13.04
N THR A 98 0.32 11.36 -12.32
CA THR A 98 0.66 12.31 -11.24
C THR A 98 0.79 13.74 -11.78
N LEU A 99 1.45 13.94 -12.92
CA LEU A 99 1.55 15.25 -13.59
C LEU A 99 0.19 15.83 -13.97
N LEU A 100 -0.73 14.99 -14.49
CA LEU A 100 -2.10 15.41 -14.81
C LEU A 100 -2.90 15.77 -13.56
N HIS A 101 -2.70 15.06 -12.44
CA HIS A 101 -3.31 15.41 -11.16
C HIS A 101 -2.79 16.76 -10.65
N LEU A 102 -1.48 16.98 -10.64
CA LEU A 102 -0.88 18.26 -10.27
C LEU A 102 -1.40 19.41 -11.15
N CYS A 103 -1.48 19.19 -12.47
CA CYS A 103 -2.06 20.16 -13.41
C CYS A 103 -3.51 20.51 -13.04
N ASN A 104 -4.35 19.49 -12.79
CA ASN A 104 -5.75 19.70 -12.43
C ASN A 104 -5.89 20.49 -11.12
N THR A 105 -5.02 20.27 -10.13
CA THR A 105 -5.03 21.01 -8.87
C THR A 105 -4.77 22.50 -9.11
N ILE A 106 -3.75 22.86 -9.89
CA ILE A 106 -3.43 24.28 -10.19
C ILE A 106 -4.55 24.95 -11.02
N GLU A 107 -5.14 24.20 -11.96
CA GLU A 107 -6.15 24.73 -12.88
C GLU A 107 -7.50 24.95 -12.23
N LYS A 108 -8.05 23.90 -11.63
CA LYS A 108 -9.44 23.87 -11.14
C LYS A 108 -9.56 24.39 -9.72
N ARG A 109 -8.47 24.37 -8.94
CA ARG A 109 -8.50 24.67 -7.50
C ARG A 109 -7.30 25.51 -7.04
N PRO A 110 -7.16 26.74 -7.54
CA PRO A 110 -6.12 27.65 -7.07
C PRO A 110 -6.29 28.00 -5.57
N ASP A 111 -7.49 27.86 -5.03
CA ASP A 111 -7.79 28.10 -3.62
C ASP A 111 -7.45 26.90 -2.71
N SER A 112 -7.00 25.75 -3.24
CA SER A 112 -6.57 24.61 -2.41
C SER A 112 -5.34 24.91 -1.55
N PHE A 113 -4.63 26.00 -1.85
CA PHE A 113 -3.51 26.53 -1.05
C PHE A 113 -3.94 27.70 -0.15
N ALA A 114 -5.25 27.90 0.08
CA ALA A 114 -5.84 29.10 0.70
C ALA A 114 -5.31 29.46 2.10
N SER A 115 -4.59 28.56 2.76
CA SER A 115 -3.96 28.85 4.05
C SER A 115 -2.70 29.71 3.94
N LEU A 116 -2.09 29.87 2.76
CA LEU A 116 -0.88 30.68 2.56
C LEU A 116 -0.93 31.55 1.30
N ASP A 117 -1.27 32.83 1.47
CA ASP A 117 -1.32 33.83 0.39
C ASP A 117 0.04 34.03 -0.31
N SER A 118 1.14 33.86 0.45
CA SER A 118 2.51 33.92 -0.03
C SER A 118 2.78 32.88 -1.13
N VAL A 119 2.43 31.61 -0.88
CA VAL A 119 2.55 30.50 -1.85
C VAL A 119 1.69 30.75 -3.08
N ARG A 120 0.44 31.20 -2.88
CA ARG A 120 -0.49 31.51 -3.98
C ARG A 120 0.06 32.57 -4.92
N SER A 121 0.72 33.61 -4.37
CA SER A 121 1.29 34.68 -5.17
C SER A 121 2.43 34.19 -6.08
N VAL A 122 3.27 33.28 -5.59
CA VAL A 122 4.38 32.70 -6.36
C VAL A 122 3.83 31.71 -7.39
N LEU A 123 2.88 30.85 -7.01
CA LEU A 123 2.21 29.93 -7.93
C LEU A 123 1.48 30.69 -9.04
N GLY A 124 0.84 31.82 -8.73
CA GLY A 124 0.15 32.66 -9.70
C GLY A 124 1.08 33.20 -10.78
N LYS A 125 2.34 33.50 -10.44
CA LYS A 125 3.37 33.97 -11.38
C LYS A 125 3.89 32.84 -12.27
N SER A 126 4.06 31.64 -11.73
CA SER A 126 4.57 30.47 -12.47
C SER A 126 3.48 29.66 -13.18
N LYS A 127 2.20 29.93 -12.90
CA LYS A 127 1.04 29.18 -13.44
C LYS A 127 1.03 29.08 -14.97
N SER A 128 1.35 30.16 -15.67
CA SER A 128 1.34 30.19 -17.14
C SER A 128 2.40 29.27 -17.76
N ALA A 129 3.54 29.09 -17.09
CA ALA A 129 4.61 28.21 -17.54
C ALA A 129 4.42 26.76 -17.08
N LEU A 130 3.89 26.55 -15.86
CA LEU A 130 3.75 25.22 -15.28
C LEU A 130 2.62 24.41 -15.92
N ILE A 131 1.42 24.98 -16.09
CA ILE A 131 0.25 24.23 -16.56
C ILE A 131 0.46 23.59 -17.93
N PRO A 132 0.88 24.33 -18.98
CA PRO A 132 1.04 23.75 -20.30
C PRO A 132 2.06 22.61 -20.31
N CYS A 133 3.19 22.80 -19.63
CA CYS A 133 4.24 21.80 -19.55
C CYS A 133 3.81 20.57 -18.76
N LEU A 134 3.17 20.72 -17.59
CA LEU A 134 2.64 19.60 -16.81
C LEU A 134 1.61 18.81 -17.61
N ARG A 135 0.75 19.49 -18.38
CA ARG A 135 -0.22 18.82 -19.24
C ARG A 135 0.47 18.07 -20.38
N LEU A 136 1.41 18.70 -21.09
CA LEU A 136 2.11 18.06 -22.21
C LEU A 136 2.93 16.85 -21.76
N PHE A 137 3.71 16.97 -20.70
CA PHE A 137 4.43 15.83 -20.12
C PHE A 137 3.46 14.77 -19.60
N GLY A 138 2.41 15.17 -18.87
CA GLY A 138 1.39 14.25 -18.36
C GLY A 138 0.73 13.42 -19.46
N LEU A 139 0.31 14.06 -20.55
CA LEU A 139 -0.27 13.38 -21.71
C LEU A 139 0.76 12.50 -22.45
N SER A 140 2.03 12.89 -22.47
CA SER A 140 3.10 12.10 -23.10
C SER A 140 3.40 10.81 -22.33
N PHE A 141 3.45 10.90 -21.00
CA PHE A 141 3.74 9.75 -20.15
C PHE A 141 2.51 8.88 -19.91
N ALA A 142 1.29 9.43 -19.98
CA ALA A 142 0.03 8.70 -19.93
C ALA A 142 -0.40 8.11 -21.30
N GLU A 143 0.46 8.16 -22.31
CA GLU A 143 0.25 7.56 -23.65
C GLU A 143 -0.99 8.11 -24.39
N GLN A 144 -1.40 9.35 -24.11
CA GLN A 144 -2.57 10.00 -24.73
C GLN A 144 -2.17 10.86 -25.94
N ALA A 145 -1.62 10.22 -26.99
CA ALA A 145 -1.05 10.90 -28.16
C ALA A 145 -2.05 11.84 -28.88
N ALA A 146 -3.30 11.41 -29.09
CA ALA A 146 -4.32 12.24 -29.74
C ALA A 146 -4.60 13.55 -28.97
N ALA A 147 -4.77 13.48 -27.65
CA ALA A 147 -4.98 14.66 -26.81
C ALA A 147 -3.74 15.56 -26.79
N LEU A 148 -2.54 14.97 -26.79
CA LEU A 148 -1.29 15.69 -26.85
C LEU A 148 -1.15 16.50 -28.16
N THR A 149 -1.48 15.91 -29.32
CA THR A 149 -1.43 16.66 -30.60
C THR A 149 -2.37 17.86 -30.60
N LEU A 150 -3.55 17.76 -29.98
CA LEU A 150 -4.50 18.86 -29.89
C LEU A 150 -3.99 19.99 -28.99
N GLU A 151 -3.28 19.66 -27.91
CA GLU A 151 -2.65 20.66 -27.03
C GLU A 151 -1.46 21.34 -27.71
N LEU A 152 -0.61 20.58 -28.43
CA LEU A 152 0.53 21.16 -29.16
C LEU A 152 0.11 22.16 -30.23
N LYS A 153 -0.98 21.88 -30.97
CA LYS A 153 -1.52 22.76 -32.03
C LYS A 153 -2.01 24.12 -31.54
N LYS A 154 -2.15 24.31 -30.23
CA LYS A 154 -2.50 25.61 -29.63
C LYS A 154 -1.33 26.60 -29.67
N PHE A 155 -0.09 26.10 -29.75
CA PHE A 155 1.11 26.91 -29.84
C PHE A 155 1.46 27.12 -31.32
N LYS A 156 1.51 28.39 -31.74
CA LYS A 156 1.83 28.75 -33.13
C LYS A 156 2.92 29.82 -33.22
N ASP A 157 3.03 30.63 -32.18
CA ASP A 157 3.92 31.78 -32.16
C ASP A 157 5.02 31.61 -31.09
N PRO A 158 6.25 32.13 -31.31
CA PRO A 158 7.32 32.10 -30.32
C PRO A 158 6.92 32.71 -28.97
N CYS A 159 6.14 33.81 -28.99
CA CYS A 159 5.64 34.43 -27.76
C CYS A 159 4.74 33.48 -26.94
N SER A 160 3.94 32.64 -27.61
CA SER A 160 3.07 31.66 -26.93
C SER A 160 3.90 30.56 -26.27
N LEU A 161 4.98 30.11 -26.92
CA LEU A 161 5.92 29.13 -26.37
C LEU A 161 6.65 29.66 -25.14
N ASN A 162 7.13 30.90 -25.19
CA ASN A 162 7.84 31.53 -24.08
C ASN A 162 6.94 31.69 -22.87
N SER A 163 5.70 32.17 -23.07
CA SER A 163 4.73 32.31 -21.97
C SER A 163 4.34 30.97 -21.32
N ALA A 164 4.46 29.89 -22.08
CA ALA A 164 4.17 28.52 -21.66
C ALA A 164 5.38 27.79 -21.06
N GLY A 165 6.56 28.44 -20.97
CA GLY A 165 7.78 27.83 -20.43
C GLY A 165 8.38 26.73 -21.32
N LEU A 166 7.97 26.68 -22.60
CA LEU A 166 8.42 25.69 -23.57
C LEU A 166 9.73 26.14 -24.24
N SER A 167 10.86 25.84 -23.59
CA SER A 167 12.19 26.06 -24.16
C SER A 167 12.60 24.89 -25.09
N ALA A 168 13.64 25.10 -25.90
CA ALA A 168 14.21 24.03 -26.73
C ALA A 168 14.65 22.81 -25.87
N ARG A 169 15.13 23.05 -24.65
CA ARG A 169 15.48 22.00 -23.69
C ARG A 169 14.25 21.17 -23.28
N VAL A 170 13.13 21.83 -22.97
CA VAL A 170 11.88 21.19 -22.56
C VAL A 170 11.31 20.35 -23.71
N LEU A 171 11.27 20.89 -24.93
CA LEU A 171 10.78 20.18 -26.11
C LEU A 171 11.63 18.95 -26.44
N ASN A 172 12.96 19.06 -26.38
CA ASN A 172 13.84 17.90 -26.56
C ASN A 172 13.59 16.79 -25.53
N ARG A 173 13.33 17.16 -24.28
CA ARG A 173 12.98 16.21 -23.21
C ARG A 173 11.58 15.62 -23.35
N LEU A 174 10.68 16.27 -24.09
CA LEU A 174 9.34 15.77 -24.37
C LEU A 174 9.31 14.83 -25.60
N ILE A 175 10.22 15.01 -26.56
CA ILE A 175 10.33 14.14 -27.74
C ILE A 175 10.69 12.70 -27.32
N GLN A 176 11.70 12.53 -26.46
CA GLN A 176 12.14 11.19 -26.04
C GLN A 176 11.02 10.29 -25.47
N PRO A 177 10.21 10.73 -24.48
CA PRO A 177 9.12 9.91 -23.98
C PRO A 177 8.04 9.71 -25.04
N THR A 178 7.71 10.71 -25.87
CA THR A 178 6.71 10.49 -26.93
C THR A 178 7.13 9.46 -27.97
N GLU A 179 8.41 9.43 -28.35
CA GLU A 179 8.95 8.41 -29.25
C GLU A 179 8.93 7.00 -28.63
N SER A 180 9.06 6.87 -27.30
CA SER A 180 9.02 5.57 -26.61
C SER A 180 7.62 5.10 -26.16
N MET A 181 6.53 5.74 -26.62
CA MET A 181 5.18 5.27 -26.34
C MET A 181 4.94 3.85 -26.89
N ILE A 182 4.27 3.00 -26.10
CA ILE A 182 3.77 1.74 -26.63
C ILE A 182 2.64 2.05 -27.61
N SER A 183 2.84 1.65 -28.87
CA SER A 183 1.92 1.95 -29.95
C SER A 183 1.42 0.68 -30.64
N ARG A 184 0.21 0.77 -31.18
CA ARG A 184 -0.39 -0.28 -31.99
C ARG A 184 -0.37 0.10 -33.47
N PRO A 185 -0.31 -0.89 -34.39
CA PRO A 185 -0.45 -0.63 -35.81
C PRO A 185 -1.82 -0.02 -36.12
N ASP A 186 -1.86 0.90 -37.07
CA ASP A 186 -3.06 1.68 -37.42
C ASP A 186 -4.25 0.80 -37.85
N ASP A 187 -3.97 -0.37 -38.45
CA ASP A 187 -4.98 -1.30 -38.98
C ASP A 187 -5.55 -2.27 -37.94
N THR A 188 -5.09 -2.22 -36.68
CA THR A 188 -5.52 -3.18 -35.63
C THR A 188 -6.82 -2.75 -34.94
N PRO A 189 -7.86 -3.61 -34.90
CA PRO A 189 -9.08 -3.31 -34.16
C PRO A 189 -8.81 -3.25 -32.65
N THR A 190 -9.44 -2.31 -31.95
CA THR A 190 -9.34 -2.22 -30.48
C THR A 190 -10.00 -3.43 -29.82
N PRO A 191 -9.27 -4.27 -29.07
CA PRO A 191 -9.87 -5.33 -28.27
C PRO A 191 -10.83 -4.72 -27.24
N LYS A 192 -11.95 -5.40 -26.96
CA LYS A 192 -12.93 -4.95 -25.97
C LYS A 192 -12.39 -5.22 -24.57
N GLY A 193 -12.37 -4.18 -23.73
CA GLY A 193 -12.00 -4.30 -22.31
C GLY A 193 -10.52 -4.04 -22.00
N GLU A 194 -9.69 -3.80 -23.01
CA GLU A 194 -8.29 -3.41 -22.83
C GLU A 194 -8.08 -1.90 -23.03
N PRO A 195 -7.06 -1.30 -22.39
CA PRO A 195 -6.71 0.10 -22.59
C PRO A 195 -6.30 0.35 -24.04
N VAL A 196 -6.92 1.35 -24.67
CA VAL A 196 -6.64 1.72 -26.06
C VAL A 196 -5.27 2.38 -26.16
N GLN A 197 -4.32 1.67 -26.75
CA GLN A 197 -2.99 2.21 -27.06
C GLN A 197 -3.05 3.18 -28.25
N PRO A 198 -2.19 4.21 -28.28
CA PRO A 198 -2.10 5.14 -29.40
C PRO A 198 -1.62 4.44 -30.67
N THR A 199 -2.03 4.94 -31.82
CA THR A 199 -1.59 4.42 -33.12
C THR A 199 -0.20 4.95 -33.48
N VAL A 200 0.56 4.23 -34.31
CA VAL A 200 1.89 4.67 -34.76
C VAL A 200 1.81 6.02 -35.48
N SER A 201 0.75 6.23 -36.28
CA SER A 201 0.50 7.51 -36.94
C SER A 201 0.23 8.66 -35.97
N GLU A 202 -0.50 8.43 -34.88
CA GLU A 202 -0.75 9.45 -33.85
C GLU A 202 0.54 9.87 -33.13
N VAL A 203 1.38 8.89 -32.77
CA VAL A 203 2.67 9.16 -32.14
C VAL A 203 3.58 9.92 -33.10
N GLY A 204 3.66 9.50 -34.37
CA GLY A 204 4.43 10.21 -35.40
C GLY A 204 3.96 11.64 -35.62
N ALA A 205 2.64 11.87 -35.64
CA ALA A 205 2.08 13.22 -35.77
C ALA A 205 2.43 14.12 -34.59
N ALA A 206 2.38 13.61 -33.36
CA ALA A 206 2.80 14.33 -32.16
C ALA A 206 4.28 14.74 -32.21
N VAL A 207 5.16 13.79 -32.53
CA VAL A 207 6.60 14.03 -32.61
C VAL A 207 6.95 15.05 -33.69
N ASN A 208 6.29 14.97 -34.85
CA ASN A 208 6.49 15.94 -35.94
C ASN A 208 6.07 17.35 -35.51
N GLU A 209 4.95 17.49 -34.79
CA GLU A 209 4.51 18.79 -34.29
C GLU A 209 5.48 19.35 -33.25
N MET A 210 6.04 18.51 -32.36
CA MET A 210 7.10 18.94 -31.44
C MET A 210 8.36 19.40 -32.17
N LYS A 211 8.77 18.69 -33.23
CA LYS A 211 9.91 19.09 -34.06
C LYS A 211 9.67 20.41 -34.79
N ASN A 212 8.43 20.67 -35.24
CA ASN A 212 8.05 21.97 -35.80
C ASN A 212 8.15 23.09 -34.75
N LEU A 213 7.63 22.87 -33.54
CA LEU A 213 7.73 23.84 -32.45
C LEU A 213 9.16 24.06 -31.98
N LEU A 214 10.01 23.03 -32.04
CA LEU A 214 11.43 23.12 -31.71
C LEU A 214 12.17 24.09 -32.64
N GLN A 215 11.79 24.15 -33.93
CA GLN A 215 12.36 25.12 -34.88
C GLN A 215 11.96 26.57 -34.56
N LEU A 216 10.83 26.76 -33.87
CA LEU A 216 10.33 28.06 -33.44
C LEU A 216 10.85 28.47 -32.05
N ALA A 217 11.37 27.52 -31.28
CA ALA A 217 11.85 27.74 -29.93
C ALA A 217 13.29 28.30 -29.93
N GLY A 218 13.48 29.43 -29.25
CA GLY A 218 14.81 29.97 -28.97
C GLY A 218 15.40 29.44 -27.66
N ASP A 219 16.71 29.65 -27.48
CA ASP A 219 17.38 29.44 -26.19
C ASP A 219 16.87 30.46 -25.17
N GLN A 220 16.25 29.97 -24.11
CA GLN A 220 15.64 30.78 -23.06
C GLN A 220 16.29 30.49 -21.72
N THR A 221 16.44 31.55 -20.92
CA THR A 221 16.97 31.49 -19.55
C THR A 221 15.92 31.03 -18.54
N GLU A 222 14.65 31.27 -18.82
CA GLU A 222 13.51 30.81 -18.02
C GLU A 222 12.73 29.75 -18.81
N ASP A 223 12.49 28.61 -18.18
CA ASP A 223 11.86 27.43 -18.73
C ASP A 223 11.03 26.71 -17.66
N PHE A 224 10.37 25.62 -18.03
CA PHE A 224 9.60 24.80 -17.08
C PHE A 224 10.41 24.36 -15.86
N PHE A 225 11.66 23.93 -16.04
CA PHE A 225 12.48 23.40 -14.96
C PHE A 225 12.91 24.49 -13.97
N THR A 226 13.31 25.66 -14.48
CA THR A 226 13.59 26.83 -13.65
C THR A 226 12.33 27.33 -12.94
N SER A 227 11.17 27.35 -13.62
CA SER A 227 9.87 27.69 -13.01
C SER A 227 9.45 26.73 -11.90
N CYS A 228 9.74 25.43 -12.04
CA CYS A 228 9.52 24.44 -10.99
C CYS A 228 10.44 24.72 -9.79
N ASN A 229 11.74 24.94 -10.05
CA ASN A 229 12.71 25.19 -8.99
C ASN A 229 12.43 26.49 -8.23
N THR A 230 12.07 27.57 -8.92
CA THR A 230 11.71 28.85 -8.27
C THR A 230 10.46 28.68 -7.41
N PHE A 231 9.43 27.99 -7.89
CA PHE A 231 8.24 27.72 -7.07
C PHE A 231 8.57 26.86 -5.84
N VAL A 232 9.33 25.78 -6.00
CA VAL A 232 9.69 24.87 -4.90
C VAL A 232 10.56 25.58 -3.87
N HIS A 233 11.64 26.24 -4.31
CA HIS A 233 12.58 26.89 -3.40
C HIS A 233 12.04 28.20 -2.84
N ASP A 234 11.61 29.14 -3.68
CA ASP A 234 11.21 30.48 -3.23
C ASP A 234 9.78 30.52 -2.70
N GLY A 235 8.89 29.70 -3.28
CA GLY A 235 7.50 29.64 -2.87
C GLY A 235 7.25 28.84 -1.60
N VAL A 236 7.98 27.74 -1.40
CA VAL A 236 7.69 26.76 -0.34
C VAL A 236 8.84 26.59 0.64
N LEU A 237 10.05 26.19 0.20
CA LEU A 237 11.14 25.84 1.12
C LEU A 237 11.73 27.04 1.87
N ASN A 238 11.89 28.18 1.18
CA ASN A 238 12.41 29.42 1.76
C ASN A 238 11.32 30.23 2.47
N ASN A 239 10.05 29.80 2.37
CA ASN A 239 8.93 30.49 2.96
C ASN A 239 8.75 30.06 4.42
N SER A 240 9.04 30.97 5.35
CA SER A 240 8.95 30.70 6.80
C SER A 240 7.54 30.28 7.23
N GLU A 241 6.50 30.84 6.62
CA GLU A 241 5.10 30.50 6.96
C GLU A 241 4.79 29.02 6.63
N CYS A 242 5.32 28.50 5.52
CA CYS A 242 5.16 27.10 5.15
C CYS A 242 5.84 26.19 6.18
N MET A 243 7.08 26.53 6.54
CA MET A 243 7.89 25.74 7.47
C MET A 243 7.31 25.76 8.88
N ASP A 244 6.82 26.91 9.36
CA ASP A 244 6.20 27.02 10.67
C ASP A 244 4.90 26.22 10.75
N LYS A 245 4.05 26.28 9.70
CA LYS A 245 2.83 25.47 9.63
C LYS A 245 3.15 23.98 9.65
N GLU A 246 4.21 23.55 8.96
CA GLU A 246 4.60 22.14 8.98
C GLU A 246 5.14 21.70 10.33
N VAL A 247 5.94 22.53 11.00
CA VAL A 247 6.37 22.27 12.38
C VAL A 247 5.17 22.12 13.31
N GLU A 248 4.13 22.93 13.14
CA GLU A 248 2.88 22.78 13.89
C GLU A 248 2.14 21.48 13.57
N ASN A 249 2.05 21.10 12.29
CA ASN A 249 1.42 19.84 11.87
C ASN A 249 2.14 18.64 12.48
N VAL A 250 3.47 18.62 12.40
CA VAL A 250 4.30 17.57 13.00
C VAL A 250 4.13 17.53 14.51
N ARG A 251 4.08 18.68 15.19
CA ARG A 251 3.80 18.74 16.65
C ARG A 251 2.43 18.18 17.00
N LYS A 252 1.39 18.49 16.21
CA LYS A 252 0.04 17.93 16.39
C LYS A 252 0.04 16.42 16.21
N LEU A 253 0.76 15.91 15.21
CA LEU A 253 0.87 14.47 14.94
C LEU A 253 1.57 13.72 16.07
N TYR A 254 2.66 14.27 16.64
CA TYR A 254 3.28 13.67 17.82
C TYR A 254 2.35 13.63 19.04
N LYS A 255 1.57 14.68 19.27
CA LYS A 255 0.55 14.68 20.33
C LYS A 255 -0.51 13.60 20.11
N GLN A 256 -1.00 13.45 18.88
CA GLN A 256 -1.96 12.39 18.53
C GLN A 256 -1.37 10.99 18.77
N PHE A 257 -0.09 10.79 18.44
CA PHE A 257 0.59 9.52 18.72
C PHE A 257 0.76 9.24 20.21
N GLU A 258 1.06 10.26 21.02
CA GLU A 258 1.11 10.14 22.48
C GLU A 258 -0.26 9.76 23.06
N GLU A 259 -1.32 10.43 22.60
CA GLU A 259 -2.71 10.15 23.01
C GLU A 259 -3.13 8.73 22.61
N ALA A 260 -2.86 8.31 21.37
CA ALA A 260 -3.17 6.96 20.89
C ALA A 260 -2.38 5.88 21.66
N ARG A 261 -1.11 6.14 21.96
CA ARG A 261 -0.27 5.24 22.77
C ARG A 261 -0.80 5.13 24.20
N ALA A 262 -1.16 6.24 24.82
CA ALA A 262 -1.73 6.26 26.17
C ALA A 262 -3.06 5.49 26.23
N LYS A 263 -3.92 5.68 25.23
CA LYS A 263 -5.19 4.94 25.10
C LYS A 263 -4.95 3.43 24.98
N THR A 264 -4.08 3.02 24.06
CA THR A 264 -3.73 1.61 23.85
C THR A 264 -3.14 0.99 25.12
N TRP A 265 -2.27 1.74 25.82
CA TRP A 265 -1.70 1.31 27.09
C TRP A 265 -2.76 1.12 28.18
N GLN A 266 -3.71 2.05 28.29
CA GLN A 266 -4.79 1.96 29.26
C GLN A 266 -5.74 0.79 28.97
N GLU A 267 -6.05 0.55 27.68
CA GLU A 267 -6.82 -0.61 27.23
C GLU A 267 -6.11 -1.92 27.63
N ASN A 268 -4.82 -2.04 27.33
CA ASN A 268 -4.01 -3.21 27.71
C ASN A 268 -3.94 -3.42 29.23
N LEU A 269 -3.81 -2.35 30.01
CA LEU A 269 -3.77 -2.43 31.47
C LEU A 269 -5.12 -2.90 32.02
N SER A 270 -6.23 -2.38 31.48
CA SER A 270 -7.57 -2.82 31.86
C SER A 270 -7.84 -4.29 31.51
N ALA A 271 -7.35 -4.75 30.35
CA ALA A 271 -7.42 -6.14 29.93
C ALA A 271 -6.61 -7.05 30.87
N ALA A 272 -5.38 -6.66 31.21
CA ALA A 272 -4.53 -7.42 32.14
C ALA A 272 -5.17 -7.54 33.54
N VAL A 273 -5.74 -6.45 34.07
CA VAL A 273 -6.47 -6.49 35.34
C VAL A 273 -7.69 -7.41 35.24
N HIS A 274 -8.44 -7.34 34.13
CA HIS A 274 -9.59 -8.21 33.91
C HIS A 274 -9.18 -9.69 33.85
N GLU A 275 -8.10 -10.03 33.13
CA GLU A 275 -7.56 -11.38 33.09
C GLU A 275 -7.14 -11.87 34.48
N GLU A 276 -6.47 -11.03 35.27
CA GLU A 276 -6.09 -11.37 36.64
C GLU A 276 -7.32 -11.64 37.52
N THR A 277 -8.38 -10.84 37.39
CA THR A 277 -9.65 -11.10 38.10
C THR A 277 -10.32 -12.40 37.65
N ILE A 278 -10.28 -12.73 36.36
CA ILE A 278 -10.79 -14.01 35.84
C ILE A 278 -9.96 -15.19 36.37
N LEU A 279 -8.65 -15.07 36.44
CA LEU A 279 -7.79 -16.12 36.99
C LEU A 279 -8.07 -16.35 38.47
N LYS A 280 -8.14 -15.27 39.27
CA LYS A 280 -8.48 -15.35 40.70
C LYS A 280 -9.85 -15.97 40.94
N THR A 281 -10.86 -15.61 40.13
CA THR A 281 -12.21 -16.19 40.23
C THR A 281 -12.25 -17.65 39.78
N LYS A 282 -11.50 -18.04 38.74
CA LYS A 282 -11.35 -19.45 38.35
C LYS A 282 -10.70 -20.28 39.46
N GLU A 283 -9.67 -19.75 40.11
CA GLU A 283 -9.01 -20.42 41.23
C GLU A 283 -9.93 -20.56 42.44
N SER A 284 -10.70 -19.52 42.79
CA SER A 284 -11.66 -19.61 43.90
C SER A 284 -12.81 -20.57 43.59
N LEU A 285 -13.33 -20.57 42.36
CA LEU A 285 -14.36 -21.53 41.94
C LEU A 285 -13.86 -22.98 41.98
N ARG A 286 -12.61 -23.24 41.58
CA ARG A 286 -11.99 -24.56 41.73
C ARG A 286 -11.94 -24.99 43.18
N LYS A 287 -11.48 -24.11 44.09
CA LYS A 287 -11.44 -24.41 45.53
C LYS A 287 -12.83 -24.72 46.09
N LEU A 288 -13.86 -23.96 45.71
CA LEU A 288 -15.23 -24.23 46.13
C LEU A 288 -15.76 -25.55 45.59
N LEU A 289 -15.42 -25.89 44.34
CA LEU A 289 -15.77 -27.18 43.75
C LEU A 289 -15.08 -28.34 44.47
N ASP A 290 -13.78 -28.21 44.78
CA ASP A 290 -13.03 -29.19 45.56
C ASP A 290 -13.64 -29.35 46.98
N GLU A 291 -14.07 -28.26 47.62
CA GLU A 291 -14.77 -28.29 48.91
C GLU A 291 -16.14 -28.97 48.82
N GLU A 292 -16.93 -28.70 47.78
CA GLU A 292 -18.21 -29.38 47.55
C GLU A 292 -17.99 -30.87 47.29
N GLU A 293 -17.01 -31.23 46.47
CA GLU A 293 -16.62 -32.63 46.24
C GLU A 293 -16.25 -33.30 47.56
N ASN A 294 -15.45 -32.68 48.41
CA ASN A 294 -15.11 -33.22 49.73
C ASN A 294 -16.34 -33.41 50.64
N LEU A 295 -17.28 -32.46 50.65
CA LEU A 295 -18.49 -32.56 51.45
C LEU A 295 -19.50 -33.59 50.91
N THR A 296 -19.54 -33.76 49.59
CA THR A 296 -20.45 -34.69 48.91
C THR A 296 -19.86 -36.08 48.76
N TYR A 297 -18.54 -36.23 48.84
CA TYR A 297 -17.81 -37.50 48.77
C TYR A 297 -18.38 -38.53 49.74
N PHE A 298 -18.55 -38.14 51.01
CA PHE A 298 -19.10 -39.03 52.03
C PHE A 298 -20.59 -39.33 51.85
N LYS A 299 -21.35 -38.44 51.18
CA LYS A 299 -22.78 -38.67 50.89
C LYS A 299 -22.98 -39.61 49.71
N LYS A 300 -22.04 -39.65 48.77
CA LYS A 300 -22.08 -40.47 47.55
C LYS A 300 -21.11 -41.65 47.58
N LEU A 301 -20.52 -41.96 48.74
CA LEU A 301 -19.45 -42.95 48.86
C LEU A 301 -19.89 -44.32 48.34
N ASP A 302 -21.09 -44.77 48.70
CA ASP A 302 -21.67 -46.04 48.23
C ASP A 302 -21.91 -46.05 46.71
N GLU A 303 -22.30 -44.92 46.13
CA GLU A 303 -22.48 -44.78 44.68
C GLU A 303 -21.13 -44.78 43.97
N ILE A 304 -20.14 -44.07 44.50
CA ILE A 304 -18.78 -44.00 43.96
C ILE A 304 -18.11 -45.37 44.02
N GLU A 305 -18.23 -46.11 45.13
CA GLU A 305 -17.74 -47.48 45.24
C GLU A 305 -18.40 -48.40 44.22
N ARG A 306 -19.72 -48.29 44.03
CA ARG A 306 -20.45 -49.05 43.03
C ARG A 306 -19.99 -48.73 41.61
N TYR A 307 -19.79 -47.45 41.28
CA TYR A 307 -19.28 -47.04 39.96
C TYR A 307 -17.82 -47.42 39.75
N ALA A 308 -16.95 -47.32 40.77
CA ALA A 308 -15.57 -47.77 40.73
C ALA A 308 -15.47 -49.29 40.52
N TRP A 309 -16.40 -50.06 41.12
CA TRP A 309 -16.49 -51.50 40.91
C TRP A 309 -16.95 -51.86 39.49
N LEU A 310 -17.85 -51.05 38.92
CA LEU A 310 -18.36 -51.19 37.55
C LEU A 310 -17.44 -50.60 36.48
N ALA A 311 -16.47 -49.77 36.87
CA ALA A 311 -15.53 -49.14 35.94
C ALA A 311 -14.69 -50.21 35.22
N PRO A 312 -14.52 -50.12 33.89
CA PRO A 312 -13.72 -51.09 33.15
C PRO A 312 -12.25 -50.99 33.60
N ARG A 313 -11.81 -51.98 34.38
CA ARG A 313 -10.42 -52.07 34.88
C ARG A 313 -9.42 -51.92 33.75
N THR A 314 -8.38 -51.13 33.98
CA THR A 314 -7.28 -50.95 33.03
C THR A 314 -6.56 -52.27 32.78
N THR A 315 -5.89 -52.39 31.63
CA THR A 315 -5.19 -53.63 31.22
C THR A 315 -4.11 -54.06 32.23
N GLU A 316 -3.50 -53.11 32.94
CA GLU A 316 -2.48 -53.36 33.96
C GLU A 316 -3.07 -53.92 35.26
N GLU A 317 -4.21 -53.40 35.71
CA GLU A 317 -4.92 -53.91 36.89
C GLU A 317 -5.45 -55.33 36.68
N ARG A 318 -5.91 -55.65 35.46
CA ARG A 318 -6.29 -57.02 35.08
C ARG A 318 -5.11 -57.99 35.14
N LYS A 319 -3.92 -57.57 34.71
CA LYS A 319 -2.69 -58.38 34.79
C LYS A 319 -2.33 -58.67 36.26
N TRP A 320 -2.46 -57.68 37.13
CA TRP A 320 -2.17 -57.82 38.56
C TRP A 320 -3.16 -58.74 39.30
N SER A 321 -4.46 -58.64 39.00
CA SER A 321 -5.48 -59.54 39.57
C SER A 321 -5.23 -61.00 39.14
N ARG A 322 -4.93 -61.22 37.86
CA ARG A 322 -4.57 -62.55 37.34
C ARG A 322 -3.30 -63.10 37.99
N LEU A 323 -2.31 -62.25 38.27
CA LEU A 323 -1.09 -62.69 38.94
C LEU A 323 -1.36 -63.12 40.40
N LYS A 324 -2.25 -62.43 41.12
CA LYS A 324 -2.68 -62.81 42.47
C LYS A 324 -3.50 -64.11 42.49
N GLU A 325 -4.41 -64.28 41.53
CA GLU A 325 -5.18 -65.51 41.35
C GLU A 325 -4.25 -66.68 41.02
N TRP A 326 -3.32 -66.50 40.08
CA TRP A 326 -2.32 -67.50 39.72
C TRP A 326 -1.45 -67.90 40.92
N ARG A 327 -0.98 -66.94 41.74
CA ARG A 327 -0.25 -67.26 42.97
C ARG A 327 -1.07 -68.09 43.96
N ARG A 328 -2.37 -67.81 44.10
CA ARG A 328 -3.29 -68.60 44.93
C ARG A 328 -3.48 -70.02 44.37
N ASP A 329 -3.59 -70.17 43.06
CA ASP A 329 -3.75 -71.47 42.43
C ASP A 329 -2.47 -72.32 42.52
N VAL A 330 -1.30 -71.69 42.37
CA VAL A 330 0.00 -72.34 42.61
C VAL A 330 0.13 -72.80 44.06
N ALA A 331 -0.32 -72.01 45.04
CA ALA A 331 -0.32 -72.41 46.45
C ALA A 331 -1.24 -73.62 46.68
N LYS A 332 -2.46 -73.61 46.13
CA LYS A 332 -3.40 -74.75 46.20
C LYS A 332 -2.87 -76.01 45.51
N LEU A 333 -2.13 -75.87 44.41
CA LEU A 333 -1.48 -77.00 43.74
C LEU A 333 -0.35 -77.59 44.58
N LYS A 334 0.45 -76.75 45.26
CA LYS A 334 1.46 -77.21 46.20
C LYS A 334 0.85 -77.94 47.39
N GLU A 335 -0.25 -77.43 47.95
CA GLU A 335 -1.00 -78.10 49.03
C GLU A 335 -1.60 -79.45 48.59
N LYS A 336 -2.10 -79.54 47.34
CA LYS A 336 -2.55 -80.81 46.76
C LYS A 336 -1.41 -81.79 46.50
N GLN A 337 -0.24 -81.31 46.10
CA GLN A 337 0.93 -82.18 45.89
C GLN A 337 1.49 -82.69 47.23
N SER A 338 1.50 -81.87 48.29
CA SER A 338 1.89 -82.33 49.63
C SER A 338 0.91 -83.36 50.18
N SER A 339 -0.41 -83.16 50.00
CA SER A 339 -1.40 -84.14 50.48
C SER A 339 -1.38 -85.47 49.70
N VAL A 340 -1.09 -85.44 48.39
CA VAL A 340 -0.89 -86.67 47.59
C VAL A 340 0.42 -87.38 47.97
N HIS A 341 1.45 -86.64 48.41
CA HIS A 341 2.71 -87.24 48.84
C HIS A 341 2.59 -87.95 50.20
N ASP A 342 1.72 -87.46 51.09
CA ASP A 342 1.41 -88.08 52.37
C ASP A 342 0.53 -89.34 52.24
N VAL A 343 -0.40 -89.37 51.28
CA VAL A 343 -1.27 -90.56 51.02
C VAL A 343 -0.48 -91.74 50.40
N ARG A 344 0.68 -91.51 49.79
CA ARG A 344 1.57 -92.58 49.29
C ARG A 344 2.53 -93.15 50.36
N ARG A 345 2.51 -92.64 51.59
CA ARG A 345 3.38 -93.08 52.71
C ARG A 345 2.63 -93.80 53.84
N THR A 346 1.31 -93.93 53.74
CA THR A 346 0.48 -94.85 54.52
C THR A 346 0.19 -96.09 53.71
#